data_AF-A0A847NSE0-F1
#
_entry.id   AF-A0A847NSE0-F1
#
_cell.length_a   1.000
_cell.length_b   1.000
_cell.length_c   1.000
_cell.angle_alpha   90.00
_cell.angle_beta   90.00
_cell.angle_gamma   90.00
#
_symmetry.space_group_name_H-M   'P 1'
#
loop_
_entity.id
_entity.type
_entity.pdbx_description
1 polymer ?
#
loop_
_entity_poly.entity_id
_entity_poly.type
_entity_poly.pdbx_seq_one_letter_code
_entity_poly.pdbx_strand_id
1 'polypeptide(L)'
;MIYFIFLLGGCQKEIPDDVILSFLNEINVYEDIMFLDLIENSNVQIINENYKIFPDKIGTQKFKIKYKYNEKNYTEEFTVDVVDKVNPFVYAGTTQTIKQNTSPHFCDSIIYGDNYDTDPKCEIIGEFDSTNIGKYDIQMKITDQSGNETIRKLIVNVVDKLPQSNPSSKEPLEFSKVIEENQNDNIKFGIDVSSWQESIDFNDVKNAGASFVMIRLGFQSKSTGELKLDSYFKENLEKAKAAGLQVGVYLYILSSNKGEAKNGALWVINELNGESLELPIAFDWEDFSKFREYKLSLYTLNEMADAFIKTAIDHGYQGMLYSSKTYLENFWQNRYDYPVWLAHYTSKSNYEGKYLMWQLSNNGKIPGINGPVDINIMYLDN
;
A
#
# COMPACT_ATOMS: atom_id res chain seq x y z
N MET A 1 -0.46 -38.11 32.82
CA MET A 1 -0.33 -38.07 34.29
C MET A 1 0.96 -37.33 34.63
N ILE A 2 0.89 -36.03 34.89
CA ILE A 2 1.84 -35.21 35.67
C ILE A 2 1.02 -34.03 36.20
N TYR A 3 1.19 -33.77 37.49
CA TYR A 3 0.44 -32.85 38.35
C TYR A 3 0.69 -31.37 38.02
N PHE A 4 -0.31 -30.52 38.28
CA PHE A 4 -0.07 -29.16 38.77
C PHE A 4 -0.87 -28.91 40.05
N ILE A 5 -0.13 -28.64 41.13
CA ILE A 5 -0.62 -28.12 42.41
C ILE A 5 -0.40 -26.61 42.38
N PHE A 6 -1.44 -25.83 42.68
CA PHE A 6 -1.29 -24.52 43.32
C PHE A 6 -2.47 -24.26 44.29
N LEU A 7 -2.10 -24.11 45.57
CA LEU A 7 -2.82 -23.50 46.71
C LEU A 7 -2.18 -22.10 46.88
N LEU A 8 -2.77 -20.96 47.25
CA LEU A 8 -4.01 -20.51 47.91
C LEU A 8 -4.17 -18.99 47.61
N GLY A 9 -5.40 -18.45 47.64
CA GLY A 9 -5.58 -16.99 47.77
C GLY A 9 -6.87 -16.32 47.29
N GLY A 10 -7.95 -17.06 47.06
CA GLY A 10 -9.28 -16.54 46.73
C GLY A 10 -10.15 -17.70 46.25
N CYS A 11 -11.38 -17.83 46.75
CA CYS A 11 -12.30 -18.89 46.29
C CYS A 11 -12.59 -18.71 44.79
N GLN A 12 -11.78 -19.31 43.92
CA GLN A 12 -12.19 -19.62 42.56
C GLN A 12 -13.32 -20.64 42.69
N LYS A 13 -14.56 -20.20 42.43
CA LYS A 13 -15.70 -21.12 42.40
C LYS A 13 -15.42 -22.14 41.29
N GLU A 14 -15.47 -23.42 41.64
CA GLU A 14 -15.42 -24.50 40.64
C GLU A 14 -16.51 -24.25 39.58
N ILE A 15 -16.09 -24.37 38.32
CA ILE A 15 -16.96 -24.23 37.16
C ILE A 15 -17.87 -25.47 37.13
N PRO A 16 -19.21 -25.32 37.05
CA PRO A 16 -20.11 -26.46 36.98
C PRO A 16 -19.84 -27.33 35.73
N ASP A 17 -19.93 -28.66 35.89
CA ASP A 17 -19.61 -29.63 34.83
C ASP A 17 -20.49 -29.51 33.57
N ASP A 18 -21.68 -28.91 33.71
CA ASP A 18 -22.62 -28.68 32.62
C ASP A 18 -22.46 -27.31 31.94
N VAL A 19 -21.45 -26.52 32.33
CA VAL A 19 -21.04 -25.33 31.57
C VAL A 19 -20.37 -25.76 30.27
N ILE A 20 -20.91 -25.28 29.16
CA ILE A 20 -20.31 -25.36 27.84
C ILE A 20 -19.75 -23.97 27.55
N LEU A 21 -18.44 -23.89 27.39
CA LEU A 21 -17.73 -22.70 26.97
C LEU A 21 -16.46 -23.11 26.24
N SER A 22 -16.36 -22.79 24.95
CA SER A 22 -15.16 -23.05 24.14
C SER A 22 -14.76 -21.80 23.36
N PHE A 23 -13.48 -21.71 23.03
CA PHE A 23 -12.88 -20.54 22.42
C PHE A 23 -12.10 -20.94 21.17
N LEU A 24 -11.92 -20.00 20.26
CA LEU A 24 -11.01 -20.15 19.13
C LEU A 24 -9.62 -20.51 19.66
N ASN A 25 -9.01 -21.53 19.06
CA ASN A 25 -7.63 -21.90 19.40
C ASN A 25 -6.63 -20.89 18.82
N GLU A 26 -6.95 -20.29 17.67
CA GLU A 26 -6.05 -19.42 16.92
C GLU A 26 -6.79 -18.31 16.17
N ILE A 27 -6.12 -17.17 16.01
CA ILE A 27 -6.57 -16.01 15.21
C ILE A 27 -5.40 -15.48 14.38
N ASN A 28 -5.68 -14.77 13.29
CA ASN A 28 -4.59 -14.21 12.47
C ASN A 28 -4.07 -12.89 13.04
N VAL A 29 -2.76 -12.67 12.86
CA VAL A 29 -2.12 -11.39 13.09
C VAL A 29 -2.68 -10.33 12.13
N TYR A 30 -2.85 -9.11 12.65
CA TYR A 30 -3.42 -7.95 11.97
C TYR A 30 -4.87 -8.10 11.49
N GLU A 31 -5.60 -9.10 11.97
CA GLU A 31 -7.04 -9.24 11.72
C GLU A 31 -7.85 -8.48 12.78
N ASP A 32 -8.85 -7.72 12.32
CA ASP A 32 -9.81 -7.06 13.20
C ASP A 32 -10.84 -8.09 13.70
N ILE A 33 -10.82 -8.40 15.00
CA ILE A 33 -11.75 -9.37 15.59
C ILE A 33 -12.44 -8.79 16.82
N MET A 34 -13.73 -9.06 17.01
CA MET A 34 -14.43 -8.66 18.22
C MET A 34 -14.19 -9.68 19.33
N PHE A 35 -14.07 -9.24 20.58
CA PHE A 35 -13.81 -10.13 21.72
C PHE A 35 -14.82 -11.29 21.81
N LEU A 36 -16.10 -11.02 21.54
CA LEU A 36 -17.12 -12.08 21.58
C LEU A 36 -16.98 -13.09 20.43
N ASP A 37 -16.31 -12.75 19.34
CA ASP A 37 -16.04 -13.67 18.22
C ASP A 37 -14.96 -14.70 18.58
N LEU A 38 -14.23 -14.51 19.70
CA LEU A 38 -13.33 -15.53 20.24
C LEU A 38 -14.08 -16.73 20.84
N ILE A 39 -15.40 -16.63 21.05
CA ILE A 39 -16.21 -17.66 21.70
C ILE A 39 -16.85 -18.52 20.62
N GLU A 40 -16.47 -19.81 20.56
CA GLU A 40 -17.00 -20.75 19.56
C GLU A 40 -18.36 -21.32 19.97
N ASN A 41 -18.50 -21.66 21.25
CA ASN A 41 -19.71 -22.26 21.78
C ASN A 41 -19.90 -21.83 23.23
N SER A 42 -21.15 -21.52 23.61
CA SER A 42 -21.48 -21.20 25.00
C SER A 42 -22.91 -21.56 25.36
N ASN A 43 -23.13 -22.02 26.59
CA ASN A 43 -24.47 -22.12 27.20
C ASN A 43 -24.66 -21.20 28.41
N VAL A 44 -23.74 -20.24 28.58
CA VAL A 44 -23.69 -19.28 29.69
C VAL A 44 -24.03 -17.88 29.20
N GLN A 45 -24.44 -17.00 30.10
CA GLN A 45 -24.62 -15.58 29.77
C GLN A 45 -23.27 -14.87 29.85
N ILE A 46 -22.68 -14.53 28.70
CA ILE A 46 -21.44 -13.73 28.66
C ILE A 46 -21.73 -12.31 29.15
N ILE A 47 -20.88 -11.79 30.03
CA ILE A 47 -21.01 -10.45 30.62
C ILE A 47 -19.79 -9.56 30.36
N ASN A 48 -18.84 -10.01 29.52
CA ASN A 48 -17.80 -9.13 28.97
C ASN A 48 -18.41 -8.06 28.08
N GLU A 49 -17.78 -6.90 28.06
CA GLU A 49 -17.99 -5.95 26.98
C GLU A 49 -17.47 -6.56 25.67
N ASN A 50 -18.17 -6.25 24.58
CA ASN A 50 -17.69 -6.60 23.26
C ASN A 50 -16.79 -5.48 22.74
N TYR A 51 -15.48 -5.71 22.74
CA TYR A 51 -14.49 -4.74 22.28
C TYR A 51 -13.65 -5.31 21.14
N LYS A 52 -13.10 -4.42 20.31
CA LYS A 52 -12.23 -4.78 19.21
C LYS A 52 -10.86 -5.23 19.74
N ILE A 53 -10.36 -6.35 19.22
CA ILE A 53 -9.01 -6.85 19.43
C ILE A 53 -8.25 -6.67 18.13
N PHE A 54 -7.01 -6.22 18.25
CA PHE A 54 -6.09 -6.08 17.14
C PHE A 54 -4.76 -6.74 17.50
N PRO A 55 -4.54 -8.01 17.12
CA PRO A 55 -3.31 -8.71 17.44
C PRO A 55 -2.20 -8.25 16.50
N ASP A 56 -1.25 -7.48 16.99
CA ASP A 56 -0.13 -6.92 16.21
C ASP A 56 1.15 -7.77 16.28
N LYS A 57 1.10 -8.91 16.98
CA LYS A 57 2.23 -9.80 17.20
C LYS A 57 1.79 -11.25 17.33
N ILE A 58 2.52 -12.14 16.67
CA ILE A 58 2.34 -13.60 16.79
C ILE A 58 2.71 -14.10 18.20
N GLY A 59 2.09 -15.21 18.59
CA GLY A 59 2.30 -15.90 19.86
C GLY A 59 1.03 -16.02 20.70
N THR A 60 1.13 -16.77 21.80
CA THR A 60 0.01 -17.04 22.70
C THR A 60 -0.41 -15.79 23.47
N GLN A 61 -1.66 -15.39 23.31
CA GLN A 61 -2.29 -14.31 24.06
C GLN A 61 -3.26 -14.85 25.10
N LYS A 62 -3.34 -14.19 26.26
CA LYS A 62 -4.24 -14.55 27.37
C LYS A 62 -5.41 -13.61 27.44
N PHE A 63 -6.61 -14.16 27.55
CA PHE A 63 -7.86 -13.43 27.67
C PHE A 63 -8.61 -13.83 28.93
N LYS A 64 -9.52 -12.96 29.38
CA LYS A 64 -10.39 -13.21 30.54
C LYS A 64 -11.84 -13.16 30.12
N ILE A 65 -12.55 -14.26 30.33
CA ILE A 65 -14.00 -14.33 30.16
C ILE A 65 -14.68 -14.19 31.52
N LYS A 66 -15.79 -13.46 31.55
CA LYS A 66 -16.71 -13.28 32.66
C LYS A 66 -18.08 -13.70 32.15
N TYR A 67 -18.74 -14.57 32.89
CA TYR A 67 -20.05 -15.07 32.53
C TYR A 67 -20.91 -15.32 33.77
N LYS A 68 -22.23 -15.39 33.56
CA LYS A 68 -23.21 -15.74 34.55
C LYS A 68 -23.84 -17.09 34.21
N TYR A 69 -23.92 -17.96 35.20
CA TYR A 69 -24.53 -19.29 35.10
C TYR A 69 -25.22 -19.63 36.42
N ASN A 70 -26.49 -20.08 36.38
CA ASN A 70 -27.31 -20.35 37.56
C ASN A 70 -27.22 -19.26 38.65
N GLU A 71 -27.42 -18.00 38.22
CA GLU A 71 -27.35 -16.79 39.05
C GLU A 71 -25.99 -16.44 39.68
N LYS A 72 -24.96 -17.25 39.44
CA LYS A 72 -23.60 -17.02 39.93
C LYS A 72 -22.71 -16.45 38.81
N ASN A 73 -21.81 -15.56 39.20
CA ASN A 73 -20.78 -15.02 38.31
C ASN A 73 -19.50 -15.86 38.39
N TYR A 74 -18.89 -16.07 37.24
CA TYR A 74 -17.66 -16.80 37.04
C TYR A 74 -16.67 -15.96 36.25
N THR A 75 -15.39 -16.28 36.40
CA THR A 75 -14.31 -15.69 35.60
C THR A 75 -13.26 -16.76 35.32
N GLU A 76 -12.88 -16.87 34.07
CA GLU A 76 -11.93 -17.87 33.58
C GLU A 76 -10.90 -17.19 32.66
N GLU A 77 -9.69 -17.72 32.66
CA GLU A 77 -8.64 -17.33 31.71
C GLU A 77 -8.56 -18.38 30.61
N PHE A 78 -8.47 -17.92 29.37
CA PHE A 78 -8.22 -18.77 28.22
C PHE A 78 -7.11 -18.17 27.36
N THR A 79 -6.57 -18.99 26.46
CA THR A 79 -5.50 -18.57 25.56
C THR A 79 -5.91 -18.74 24.12
N VAL A 80 -5.44 -17.83 23.27
CA VAL A 80 -5.58 -17.91 21.81
C VAL A 80 -4.20 -17.70 21.20
N ASP A 81 -3.81 -18.55 20.27
CA ASP A 81 -2.56 -18.40 19.54
C ASP A 81 -2.76 -17.42 18.38
N VAL A 82 -2.00 -16.32 18.39
CA VAL A 82 -1.93 -15.43 17.23
C VAL A 82 -0.91 -16.00 16.27
N VAL A 83 -1.37 -16.32 15.07
CA VAL A 83 -0.57 -16.92 14.01
C VAL A 83 -0.62 -16.05 12.76
N ASP A 84 0.29 -16.29 11.85
CA ASP A 84 0.26 -15.68 10.54
C ASP A 84 0.02 -16.78 9.51
N LYS A 85 -1.14 -16.69 8.83
CA LYS A 85 -1.61 -17.67 7.84
C LYS A 85 -1.71 -17.09 6.43
N VAL A 86 -1.27 -15.86 6.25
CA VAL A 86 -1.37 -15.17 4.98
C VAL A 86 -0.18 -15.63 4.13
N ASN A 87 -0.46 -16.07 2.90
CA ASN A 87 0.63 -16.46 2.01
C ASN A 87 1.39 -15.21 1.51
N PRO A 88 2.71 -15.31 1.28
CA PRO A 88 3.48 -14.23 0.67
C PRO A 88 2.89 -13.78 -0.66
N PHE A 89 2.81 -12.47 -0.85
CA PHE A 89 2.43 -11.89 -2.14
C PHE A 89 3.58 -12.02 -3.14
N VAL A 90 3.26 -12.32 -4.41
CA VAL A 90 4.24 -12.41 -5.51
C VAL A 90 3.71 -11.75 -6.78
N TYR A 91 4.41 -10.71 -7.23
CA TYR A 91 4.26 -10.09 -8.54
C TYR A 91 5.44 -10.45 -9.44
N ALA A 92 5.17 -11.33 -10.40
CA ALA A 92 6.15 -11.83 -11.35
C ALA A 92 5.50 -12.10 -12.70
N GLY A 93 6.25 -11.86 -13.78
CA GLY A 93 5.89 -12.38 -15.10
C GLY A 93 5.94 -13.91 -15.14
N THR A 94 5.13 -14.52 -16.01
CA THR A 94 5.11 -15.97 -16.20
C THR A 94 6.21 -16.48 -17.13
N THR A 95 6.90 -15.58 -17.83
CA THR A 95 7.99 -15.89 -18.76
C THR A 95 9.17 -14.96 -18.52
N GLN A 96 10.39 -15.49 -18.51
CA GLN A 96 11.62 -14.72 -18.59
C GLN A 96 12.48 -15.22 -19.75
N THR A 97 13.01 -14.30 -20.55
CA THR A 97 13.90 -14.63 -21.67
C THR A 97 15.33 -14.30 -21.28
N ILE A 98 16.22 -15.28 -21.39
CA ILE A 98 17.64 -15.14 -21.06
C ILE A 98 18.51 -15.47 -22.27
N LYS A 99 19.69 -14.86 -22.33
CA LYS A 99 20.67 -15.20 -23.36
C LYS A 99 21.35 -16.54 -23.00
N GLN A 100 21.64 -17.35 -23.99
CA GLN A 100 22.43 -18.58 -23.84
C GLN A 100 23.74 -18.31 -23.09
N ASN A 101 24.15 -19.26 -22.25
CA ASN A 101 25.34 -19.20 -21.40
C ASN A 101 25.30 -18.08 -20.34
N THR A 102 24.12 -17.77 -19.80
CA THR A 102 23.96 -16.84 -18.66
C THR A 102 23.39 -17.54 -17.43
N SER A 103 23.73 -17.02 -16.25
CA SER A 103 23.23 -17.50 -14.96
C SER A 103 22.37 -16.40 -14.32
N PRO A 104 21.05 -16.36 -14.61
CA PRO A 104 20.14 -15.37 -14.05
C PRO A 104 19.82 -15.63 -12.57
N HIS A 105 19.63 -14.56 -11.81
CA HIS A 105 19.07 -14.59 -10.46
C HIS A 105 17.56 -14.28 -10.52
N PHE A 106 16.73 -15.30 -10.75
CA PHE A 106 15.28 -15.12 -10.98
C PHE A 106 14.53 -14.50 -9.80
N CYS A 107 14.99 -14.73 -8.56
CA CYS A 107 14.39 -14.13 -7.37
C CYS A 107 14.64 -12.62 -7.27
N ASP A 108 15.65 -12.09 -7.98
CA ASP A 108 15.95 -10.65 -8.00
C ASP A 108 15.12 -9.90 -9.04
N SER A 109 14.52 -10.61 -10.00
CA SER A 109 13.69 -10.03 -11.07
C SER A 109 12.19 -10.03 -10.75
N ILE A 110 11.82 -10.39 -9.51
CA ILE A 110 10.42 -10.44 -9.06
C ILE A 110 10.20 -9.60 -7.80
N ILE A 111 8.98 -9.10 -7.68
CA ILE A 111 8.51 -8.34 -6.52
C ILE A 111 7.71 -9.30 -5.64
N TYR A 112 8.07 -9.39 -4.37
CA TYR A 112 7.34 -10.19 -3.39
C TYR A 112 7.56 -9.63 -1.99
N GLY A 113 6.62 -9.93 -1.10
CA GLY A 113 6.59 -9.47 0.28
C GLY A 113 5.47 -10.16 1.04
N ASP A 114 5.41 -9.95 2.34
CA ASP A 114 4.45 -10.60 3.21
C ASP A 114 3.83 -9.59 4.20
N ASN A 115 2.63 -9.90 4.74
CA ASN A 115 1.96 -9.05 5.71
C ASN A 115 2.74 -8.90 7.02
N TYR A 116 3.41 -9.96 7.49
CA TYR A 116 4.13 -9.97 8.75
C TYR A 116 5.64 -10.13 8.56
N ASP A 117 6.08 -11.03 7.68
CA ASP A 117 7.49 -11.26 7.38
C ASP A 117 8.09 -10.11 6.56
N THR A 118 9.23 -9.61 7.02
CA THR A 118 10.01 -8.56 6.33
C THR A 118 11.01 -9.11 5.32
N ASP A 119 11.27 -10.42 5.34
CA ASP A 119 12.28 -11.08 4.52
C ASP A 119 11.88 -12.50 4.11
N PRO A 120 10.72 -12.68 3.44
CA PRO A 120 10.31 -13.98 2.91
C PRO A 120 11.38 -14.52 1.97
N LYS A 121 11.53 -15.84 1.90
CA LYS A 121 12.58 -16.52 1.13
C LYS A 121 12.08 -16.97 -0.22
N CYS A 122 12.85 -16.69 -1.27
CA CYS A 122 12.58 -17.19 -2.62
C CYS A 122 13.52 -18.34 -2.98
N GLU A 123 12.94 -19.44 -3.45
CA GLU A 123 13.62 -20.64 -3.89
C GLU A 123 13.18 -21.02 -5.31
N ILE A 124 14.12 -21.47 -6.14
CA ILE A 124 13.84 -22.00 -7.47
C ILE A 124 13.72 -23.51 -7.39
N ILE A 125 12.59 -24.04 -7.85
CA ILE A 125 12.29 -25.47 -7.93
C ILE A 125 12.30 -25.88 -9.40
N GLY A 126 13.09 -26.91 -9.70
CA GLY A 126 13.30 -27.41 -11.06
C GLY A 126 14.67 -27.00 -11.60
N GLU A 127 14.97 -27.50 -12.80
CA GLU A 127 16.26 -27.28 -13.46
C GLU A 127 16.03 -26.64 -14.83
N PHE A 128 16.94 -25.77 -15.23
CA PHE A 128 17.02 -25.25 -16.59
C PHE A 128 18.46 -25.32 -17.07
N ASP A 129 18.64 -25.51 -18.37
CA ASP A 129 19.95 -25.55 -18.99
C ASP A 129 20.17 -24.27 -19.81
N SER A 130 20.96 -23.34 -19.28
CA SER A 130 21.30 -22.10 -19.96
C SER A 130 22.14 -22.28 -21.23
N THR A 131 22.73 -23.46 -21.44
CA THR A 131 23.60 -23.75 -22.59
C THR A 131 22.82 -24.25 -23.79
N ASN A 132 21.60 -24.73 -23.60
CA ASN A 132 20.75 -25.23 -24.68
C ASN A 132 19.61 -24.26 -24.93
N ILE A 133 19.43 -23.90 -26.20
CA ILE A 133 18.30 -23.06 -26.62
C ILE A 133 17.02 -23.88 -26.42
N GLY A 134 16.03 -23.30 -25.74
CA GLY A 134 14.84 -24.02 -25.36
C GLY A 134 13.98 -23.29 -24.36
N LYS A 135 12.87 -23.93 -24.01
CA LYS A 135 11.97 -23.48 -22.93
C LYS A 135 12.05 -24.47 -21.79
N TYR A 136 12.18 -23.95 -20.59
CA TYR A 136 12.30 -24.72 -19.37
C TYR A 136 11.22 -24.26 -18.39
N ASP A 137 10.48 -25.22 -17.85
CA ASP A 137 9.47 -24.95 -16.83
C ASP A 137 10.12 -25.12 -15.45
N ILE A 138 10.22 -24.00 -14.73
CA ILE A 138 10.63 -23.99 -13.33
C ILE A 138 9.51 -23.39 -12.48
N GLN A 139 9.67 -23.47 -11.17
CA GLN A 139 8.78 -22.82 -10.21
C GLN A 139 9.59 -21.92 -9.28
N MET A 140 8.98 -20.81 -8.88
CA MET A 140 9.46 -19.96 -7.81
C MET A 140 8.56 -20.22 -6.60
N LYS A 141 9.17 -20.61 -5.49
CA LYS A 141 8.51 -20.82 -4.20
C LYS A 141 8.94 -19.70 -3.27
N ILE A 142 7.98 -18.97 -2.74
CA ILE A 142 8.20 -17.92 -1.76
C ILE A 142 7.61 -18.40 -0.43
N THR A 143 8.42 -18.44 0.62
CA THR A 143 8.04 -18.94 1.95
C THR A 143 8.31 -17.87 3.00
N ASP A 144 7.33 -17.58 3.86
CA ASP A 144 7.54 -16.71 5.02
C ASP A 144 8.10 -17.44 6.25
N GLN A 145 8.38 -16.69 7.31
CA GLN A 145 8.83 -17.21 8.60
C GLN A 145 7.82 -18.12 9.33
N SER A 146 6.54 -18.07 8.98
CA SER A 146 5.45 -18.86 9.58
C SER A 146 5.21 -20.16 8.81
N GLY A 147 5.84 -20.32 7.65
CA GLY A 147 5.75 -21.48 6.79
C GLY A 147 4.64 -21.39 5.75
N ASN A 148 4.02 -20.23 5.53
CA ASN A 148 3.07 -20.07 4.42
C ASN A 148 3.83 -19.90 3.10
N GLU A 149 3.21 -20.34 2.01
CA GLU A 149 3.92 -20.55 0.75
C GLU A 149 3.10 -20.04 -0.44
N THR A 150 3.77 -19.30 -1.33
CA THR A 150 3.26 -19.00 -2.67
C THR A 150 4.17 -19.62 -3.72
N ILE A 151 3.59 -20.45 -4.59
CA ILE A 151 4.29 -21.06 -5.72
C ILE A 151 3.79 -20.44 -7.03
N ARG A 152 4.74 -20.02 -7.88
CA ARG A 152 4.48 -19.49 -9.22
C ARG A 152 5.27 -20.23 -10.27
N LYS A 153 4.62 -20.56 -11.39
CA LYS A 153 5.29 -21.14 -12.55
C LYS A 153 6.05 -20.04 -13.30
N LEU A 154 7.25 -20.37 -13.76
CA LEU A 154 8.07 -19.51 -14.60
C LEU A 154 8.60 -20.32 -15.78
N ILE A 155 8.34 -19.80 -16.99
CA ILE A 155 8.90 -20.33 -18.23
C ILE A 155 10.20 -19.57 -18.51
N VAL A 156 11.33 -20.28 -18.50
CA VAL A 156 12.63 -19.72 -18.90
C VAL A 156 12.84 -20.00 -20.37
N ASN A 157 12.89 -18.95 -21.18
CA ASN A 157 13.16 -19.04 -22.61
C ASN A 157 14.64 -18.69 -22.87
N VAL A 158 15.44 -19.69 -23.19
CA VAL A 158 16.87 -19.52 -23.51
C VAL A 158 17.02 -19.27 -25.01
N VAL A 159 17.59 -18.13 -25.37
CA VAL A 159 17.75 -17.69 -26.76
C VAL A 159 19.22 -17.31 -27.06
N ASP A 160 19.63 -17.43 -28.31
CA ASP A 160 20.94 -16.96 -28.78
C ASP A 160 21.03 -15.42 -28.79
N LYS A 161 19.92 -14.76 -29.13
CA LYS A 161 19.79 -13.30 -29.18
C LYS A 161 18.53 -12.84 -28.46
N LEU A 162 18.69 -11.91 -27.52
CA LEU A 162 17.56 -11.29 -26.84
C LEU A 162 16.69 -10.51 -27.84
N PRO A 163 15.36 -10.53 -27.67
CA PRO A 163 14.47 -9.71 -28.49
C PRO A 163 14.81 -8.23 -28.31
N GLN A 164 14.93 -7.51 -29.42
CA GLN A 164 15.07 -6.06 -29.39
C GLN A 164 13.69 -5.47 -29.10
N SER A 165 13.55 -4.78 -27.97
CA SER A 165 12.40 -3.92 -27.73
C SER A 165 12.52 -2.70 -28.63
N ASN A 166 11.57 -2.53 -29.55
CA ASN A 166 11.36 -1.23 -30.17
C ASN A 166 10.59 -0.36 -29.16
N PRO A 167 11.05 0.86 -28.86
CA PRO A 167 10.25 1.76 -28.05
C PRO A 167 8.91 1.98 -28.75
N SER A 168 7.82 1.63 -28.07
CA SER A 168 6.48 2.01 -28.52
C SER A 168 6.37 3.52 -28.33
N SER A 169 6.51 4.29 -29.40
CA SER A 169 6.13 5.70 -29.41
C SER A 169 4.61 5.77 -29.42
N LYS A 170 3.97 5.69 -28.25
CA LYS A 170 2.57 6.08 -28.14
C LYS A 170 2.51 7.58 -28.40
N GLU A 171 1.66 7.98 -29.34
CA GLU A 171 1.35 9.39 -29.55
C GLU A 171 0.90 10.03 -28.23
N PRO A 172 1.31 11.27 -27.92
CA PRO A 172 0.85 11.97 -26.73
C PRO A 172 -0.67 12.10 -26.68
N LEU A 173 -1.25 11.98 -25.48
CA LEU A 173 -2.66 12.19 -25.26
C LEU A 173 -2.94 13.69 -25.07
N GLU A 174 -3.62 14.30 -26.05
CA GLU A 174 -4.00 15.72 -25.96
C GLU A 174 -5.00 15.94 -24.82
N PHE A 175 -4.73 16.91 -23.95
CA PHE A 175 -5.55 17.22 -22.77
C PHE A 175 -7.01 17.57 -23.13
N SER A 176 -7.21 18.29 -24.24
CA SER A 176 -8.55 18.63 -24.74
C SER A 176 -9.38 17.39 -25.07
N LYS A 177 -8.75 16.33 -25.59
CA LYS A 177 -9.41 15.07 -25.91
C LYS A 177 -9.88 14.36 -24.64
N VAL A 178 -9.09 14.42 -23.56
CA VAL A 178 -9.49 13.86 -22.25
C VAL A 178 -10.73 14.57 -21.72
N ILE A 179 -10.80 15.90 -21.86
CA ILE A 179 -12.00 16.67 -21.50
C ILE A 179 -13.19 16.20 -22.34
N GLU A 180 -13.07 16.22 -23.67
CA GLU A 180 -14.15 15.86 -24.59
C GLU A 180 -14.72 14.45 -24.33
N GLU A 181 -13.86 13.48 -24.00
CA GLU A 181 -14.26 12.07 -23.82
C GLU A 181 -14.88 11.78 -22.44
N ASN A 182 -14.64 12.62 -21.43
CA ASN A 182 -15.02 12.32 -20.04
C ASN A 182 -15.97 13.36 -19.40
N GLN A 183 -16.25 14.47 -20.08
CA GLN A 183 -16.95 15.61 -19.51
C GLN A 183 -18.27 15.22 -18.81
N ASN A 184 -18.37 15.58 -17.53
CA ASN A 184 -19.61 15.54 -16.74
C ASN A 184 -19.53 16.59 -15.62
N ASP A 185 -20.66 16.93 -15.02
CA ASP A 185 -20.75 18.01 -14.01
C ASP A 185 -20.05 17.70 -12.68
N ASN A 186 -19.67 16.44 -12.45
CA ASN A 186 -19.13 15.93 -11.18
C ASN A 186 -17.63 15.57 -11.25
N ILE A 187 -16.91 16.05 -12.29
CA ILE A 187 -15.47 15.85 -12.40
C ILE A 187 -14.72 17.15 -12.66
N LYS A 188 -13.44 17.14 -12.32
CA LYS A 188 -12.46 18.16 -12.69
C LYS A 188 -11.29 17.52 -13.41
N PHE A 189 -10.67 18.28 -14.29
CA PHE A 189 -9.47 17.87 -15.01
C PHE A 189 -8.26 18.63 -14.48
N GLY A 190 -7.12 17.98 -14.43
CA GLY A 190 -5.90 18.58 -13.94
C GLY A 190 -4.67 17.82 -14.39
N ILE A 191 -3.53 18.30 -13.92
CA ILE A 191 -2.22 17.73 -14.20
C ILE A 191 -1.46 17.53 -12.90
N ASP A 192 -0.40 16.74 -12.94
CA ASP A 192 0.59 16.76 -11.88
C ASP A 192 1.98 17.05 -12.45
N VAL A 193 2.75 17.83 -11.70
CA VAL A 193 3.97 18.47 -12.20
C VAL A 193 5.07 18.49 -11.15
N SER A 194 6.30 18.59 -11.63
CA SER A 194 7.50 18.68 -10.81
C SER A 194 8.59 19.43 -11.59
N SER A 195 9.84 19.36 -11.12
CA SER A 195 10.99 19.83 -11.88
C SER A 195 11.12 19.23 -13.29
N TRP A 196 10.48 18.08 -13.57
CA TRP A 196 10.52 17.43 -14.88
C TRP A 196 9.86 18.24 -16.01
N GLN A 197 8.91 19.11 -15.67
CA GLN A 197 8.22 19.98 -16.64
C GLN A 197 8.91 21.34 -16.83
N GLU A 198 9.95 21.63 -16.04
CA GLU A 198 10.70 22.89 -16.05
C GLU A 198 9.78 24.12 -15.96
N SER A 199 9.94 25.10 -16.85
CA SER A 199 9.13 26.33 -16.86
C SER A 199 7.74 26.07 -17.44
N ILE A 200 6.70 26.35 -16.65
CA ILE A 200 5.29 26.17 -17.00
C ILE A 200 4.57 27.53 -17.12
N ASP A 201 3.78 27.71 -18.17
CA ASP A 201 2.78 28.78 -18.25
C ASP A 201 1.43 28.29 -17.71
N PHE A 202 1.15 28.59 -16.44
CA PHE A 202 -0.08 28.16 -15.78
C PHE A 202 -1.33 28.90 -16.28
N ASN A 203 -1.20 30.06 -16.93
CA ASN A 203 -2.36 30.72 -17.55
C ASN A 203 -2.79 29.93 -18.80
N ASP A 204 -1.84 29.48 -19.61
CA ASP A 204 -2.14 28.61 -20.75
C ASP A 204 -2.71 27.26 -20.32
N VAL A 205 -2.17 26.66 -19.25
CA VAL A 205 -2.72 25.44 -18.63
C VAL A 205 -4.17 25.66 -18.17
N LYS A 206 -4.45 26.78 -17.47
CA LYS A 206 -5.80 27.14 -17.03
C LYS A 206 -6.75 27.33 -18.22
N ASN A 207 -6.30 28.06 -19.24
CA ASN A 207 -7.05 28.35 -20.47
C ASN A 207 -7.32 27.09 -21.30
N ALA A 208 -6.47 26.08 -21.21
CA ALA A 208 -6.68 24.76 -21.81
C ALA A 208 -7.73 23.90 -21.07
N GLY A 209 -8.29 24.40 -19.96
CA GLY A 209 -9.38 23.76 -19.23
C GLY A 209 -8.97 23.05 -17.94
N ALA A 210 -7.68 23.10 -17.55
CA ALA A 210 -7.25 22.54 -16.27
C ALA A 210 -7.87 23.33 -15.11
N SER A 211 -8.38 22.60 -14.13
CA SER A 211 -9.01 23.16 -12.93
C SER A 211 -8.14 23.02 -11.69
N PHE A 212 -7.20 22.07 -11.69
CA PHE A 212 -6.30 21.82 -10.59
C PHE A 212 -4.91 21.35 -11.04
N VAL A 213 -3.96 21.40 -10.12
CA VAL A 213 -2.63 20.80 -10.26
C VAL A 213 -2.15 20.16 -8.95
N MET A 214 -1.56 18.96 -9.04
CA MET A 214 -0.78 18.36 -7.95
C MET A 214 0.71 18.64 -8.19
N ILE A 215 1.37 19.34 -7.26
CA ILE A 215 2.77 19.77 -7.43
C ILE A 215 3.68 18.92 -6.54
N ARG A 216 4.78 18.39 -7.08
CA ARG A 216 5.80 17.76 -6.24
C ARG A 216 6.38 18.81 -5.31
N LEU A 217 6.12 18.68 -4.01
CA LEU A 217 6.75 19.57 -3.04
C LEU A 217 8.21 19.18 -2.86
N GLY A 218 8.46 17.88 -2.73
CA GLY A 218 9.80 17.37 -2.55
C GLY A 218 9.89 15.88 -2.84
N PHE A 219 11.10 15.38 -2.70
CA PHE A 219 11.41 13.97 -2.88
C PHE A 219 12.54 13.53 -1.94
N GLN A 220 12.54 12.26 -1.55
CA GLN A 220 13.67 11.65 -0.88
C GLN A 220 14.71 11.18 -1.91
N SER A 221 15.94 11.65 -1.79
CA SER A 221 17.02 11.25 -2.68
C SER A 221 17.39 9.78 -2.48
N LYS A 222 17.34 8.98 -3.55
CA LYS A 222 17.78 7.57 -3.50
C LYS A 222 19.25 7.39 -3.11
N SER A 223 20.11 8.38 -3.40
CA SER A 223 21.55 8.27 -3.14
C SER A 223 21.95 8.75 -1.75
N THR A 224 21.33 9.81 -1.24
CA THR A 224 21.68 10.38 0.08
C THR A 224 20.68 10.04 1.19
N GLY A 225 19.48 9.60 0.84
CA GLY A 225 18.37 9.39 1.79
C GLY A 225 17.75 10.69 2.31
N GLU A 226 18.23 11.86 1.87
CA GLU A 226 17.75 13.16 2.35
C GLU A 226 16.48 13.60 1.63
N LEU A 227 15.57 14.25 2.36
CA LEU A 227 14.47 14.99 1.77
C LEU A 227 15.00 16.25 1.09
N LYS A 228 14.58 16.47 -0.16
CA LYS A 228 14.94 17.63 -0.97
C LYS A 228 13.68 18.30 -1.47
N LEU A 229 13.65 19.63 -1.36
CA LEU A 229 12.63 20.43 -2.02
C LEU A 229 12.80 20.31 -3.54
N ASP A 230 11.69 20.13 -4.25
CA ASP A 230 11.69 20.18 -5.70
C ASP A 230 12.09 21.60 -6.14
N SER A 231 13.00 21.70 -7.10
CA SER A 231 13.60 22.99 -7.49
C SER A 231 12.58 23.96 -8.09
N TYR A 232 11.46 23.46 -8.61
CA TYR A 232 10.38 24.28 -9.16
C TYR A 232 9.17 24.42 -8.23
N PHE A 233 9.17 23.78 -7.05
CA PHE A 233 8.00 23.78 -6.16
C PHE A 233 7.47 25.18 -5.85
N LYS A 234 8.33 26.09 -5.38
CA LYS A 234 7.92 27.44 -4.96
C LYS A 234 7.35 28.25 -6.12
N GLU A 235 8.03 28.20 -7.27
CA GLU A 235 7.59 28.90 -8.49
C GLU A 235 6.27 28.33 -9.01
N ASN A 236 6.15 27.00 -9.06
CA ASN A 236 4.93 26.33 -9.52
C ASN A 236 3.75 26.62 -8.60
N LEU A 237 3.96 26.58 -7.29
CA LEU A 237 2.93 26.88 -6.29
C LEU A 237 2.41 28.32 -6.45
N GLU A 238 3.32 29.30 -6.52
CA GLU A 238 2.97 30.72 -6.69
C GLU A 238 2.20 30.94 -8.01
N LYS A 239 2.75 30.45 -9.13
CA LYS A 239 2.16 30.68 -10.45
C LYS A 239 0.84 29.94 -10.66
N ALA A 240 0.71 28.70 -10.18
CA ALA A 240 -0.53 27.95 -10.30
C ALA A 240 -1.68 28.62 -9.53
N LYS A 241 -1.39 29.08 -8.30
CA LYS A 241 -2.36 29.85 -7.50
C LYS A 241 -2.73 31.17 -8.15
N ALA A 242 -1.73 31.90 -8.67
CA ALA A 242 -1.97 33.16 -9.38
C ALA A 242 -2.86 32.98 -10.63
N ALA A 243 -2.75 31.84 -11.33
CA ALA A 243 -3.63 31.46 -12.44
C ALA A 243 -5.03 30.96 -12.00
N GLY A 244 -5.29 30.85 -10.69
CA GLY A 244 -6.57 30.39 -10.14
C GLY A 244 -6.81 28.89 -10.29
N LEU A 245 -5.75 28.07 -10.30
CA LEU A 245 -5.85 26.61 -10.20
C LEU A 245 -5.99 26.20 -8.73
N GLN A 246 -6.76 25.15 -8.47
CA GLN A 246 -6.72 24.47 -7.17
C GLN A 246 -5.41 23.70 -7.03
N VAL A 247 -4.75 23.80 -5.88
CA VAL A 247 -3.42 23.20 -5.69
C VAL A 247 -3.43 22.15 -4.60
N GLY A 248 -2.85 20.99 -4.92
CA GLY A 248 -2.41 19.99 -3.95
C GLY A 248 -0.93 19.72 -4.12
N VAL A 249 -0.36 18.96 -3.21
CA VAL A 249 1.07 18.63 -3.26
C VAL A 249 1.31 17.16 -2.99
N TYR A 250 2.47 16.66 -3.39
CA TYR A 250 2.89 15.31 -3.04
C TYR A 250 4.35 15.27 -2.60
N LEU A 251 4.67 14.27 -1.78
CA LEU A 251 6.03 13.94 -1.38
C LEU A 251 6.37 12.54 -1.85
N TYR A 252 7.30 12.45 -2.81
CA TYR A 252 7.94 11.18 -3.14
C TYR A 252 8.88 10.79 -1.99
N ILE A 253 8.56 9.77 -1.22
CA ILE A 253 9.33 9.38 -0.04
C ILE A 253 9.60 7.88 -0.04
N LEU A 254 10.77 7.50 0.46
CA LEU A 254 11.28 6.13 0.56
C LEU A 254 11.52 5.76 2.02
N SER A 255 10.65 6.24 2.90
CA SER A 255 10.65 5.89 4.32
C SER A 255 10.60 4.37 4.48
N SER A 256 11.20 3.88 5.55
CA SER A 256 11.29 2.46 5.90
C SER A 256 10.63 2.13 7.25
N ASN A 257 10.04 3.13 7.90
CA ASN A 257 9.29 2.97 9.14
C ASN A 257 8.32 4.14 9.36
N LYS A 258 7.36 3.97 10.27
CA LYS A 258 6.35 4.98 10.62
C LYS A 258 6.93 6.34 11.03
N GLY A 259 8.05 6.34 11.76
CA GLY A 259 8.68 7.55 12.27
C GLY A 259 9.22 8.42 11.13
N GLU A 260 9.88 7.79 10.16
CA GLU A 260 10.34 8.46 8.94
C GLU A 260 9.19 9.01 8.10
N ALA A 261 8.11 8.23 7.92
CA ALA A 261 6.93 8.68 7.18
C ALA A 261 6.28 9.90 7.86
N LYS A 262 6.09 9.85 9.18
CA LYS A 262 5.61 11.00 9.97
C LYS A 262 6.53 12.21 9.83
N ASN A 263 7.84 12.03 9.90
CA ASN A 263 8.80 13.13 9.74
C ASN A 263 8.75 13.72 8.33
N GLY A 264 8.51 12.91 7.30
CA GLY A 264 8.24 13.37 5.94
C GLY A 264 7.02 14.29 5.88
N ALA A 265 5.90 13.92 6.52
CA ALA A 265 4.72 14.77 6.58
C ALA A 265 4.98 16.09 7.32
N LEU A 266 5.66 16.04 8.48
CA LEU A 266 6.06 17.24 9.22
C LEU A 266 6.98 18.15 8.40
N TRP A 267 7.88 17.57 7.61
CA TRP A 267 8.74 18.31 6.71
C TRP A 267 7.94 19.02 5.62
N VAL A 268 6.99 18.34 4.96
CA VAL A 268 6.06 18.95 4.00
C VAL A 268 5.30 20.12 4.63
N ILE A 269 4.75 19.94 5.83
CA ILE A 269 4.01 20.98 6.57
C ILE A 269 4.92 22.20 6.85
N ASN A 270 6.16 21.96 7.25
CA ASN A 270 7.13 23.03 7.49
C ASN A 270 7.48 23.81 6.20
N GLU A 271 7.68 23.11 5.07
CA GLU A 271 7.97 23.74 3.78
C GLU A 271 6.77 24.51 3.21
N LEU A 272 5.54 24.09 3.51
CA LEU A 272 4.33 24.85 3.19
C LEU A 272 4.24 26.15 4.01
N ASN A 273 4.84 26.21 5.19
CA ASN A 273 4.94 27.42 6.02
C ASN A 273 3.59 28.17 6.20
N GLY A 274 2.51 27.42 6.41
CA GLY A 274 1.16 27.96 6.60
C GLY A 274 0.39 28.26 5.32
N GLU A 275 0.94 27.97 4.14
CA GLU A 275 0.21 28.02 2.88
C GLU A 275 -0.96 27.04 2.92
N SER A 276 -2.17 27.50 2.57
CA SER A 276 -3.35 26.64 2.47
C SER A 276 -3.35 25.86 1.16
N LEU A 277 -3.95 24.68 1.12
CA LEU A 277 -4.11 23.90 -0.11
C LEU A 277 -5.59 23.61 -0.34
N GLU A 278 -6.06 23.72 -1.59
CA GLU A 278 -7.42 23.34 -1.96
C GLU A 278 -7.57 21.83 -2.18
N LEU A 279 -6.46 21.12 -2.35
CA LEU A 279 -6.39 19.67 -2.55
C LEU A 279 -5.43 18.99 -1.55
N PRO A 280 -5.49 17.65 -1.43
CA PRO A 280 -4.71 16.92 -0.43
C PRO A 280 -3.19 16.97 -0.62
N ILE A 281 -2.50 16.64 0.47
CA ILE A 281 -1.10 16.21 0.49
C ILE A 281 -1.06 14.71 0.22
N ALA A 282 -0.43 14.29 -0.88
CA ALA A 282 -0.32 12.87 -1.23
C ALA A 282 0.97 12.23 -0.69
N PHE A 283 0.82 11.04 -0.09
CA PHE A 283 1.92 10.12 0.21
C PHE A 283 2.24 9.30 -1.04
N ASP A 284 3.45 9.45 -1.56
CA ASP A 284 3.93 8.81 -2.79
C ASP A 284 5.16 7.94 -2.48
N TRP A 285 4.93 6.63 -2.37
CA TRP A 285 5.97 5.61 -2.12
C TRP A 285 5.92 4.59 -3.26
N GLU A 286 6.98 4.53 -4.09
CA GLU A 286 6.94 3.76 -5.34
C GLU A 286 8.13 2.83 -5.62
N ASP A 287 9.08 2.66 -4.69
CA ASP A 287 10.26 1.80 -4.92
C ASP A 287 9.97 0.30 -4.67
N PHE A 288 8.83 -0.19 -5.17
CA PHE A 288 8.33 -1.55 -4.97
C PHE A 288 9.26 -2.64 -5.53
N SER A 289 10.04 -2.34 -6.58
CA SER A 289 11.06 -3.26 -7.11
C SER A 289 12.15 -3.59 -6.09
N LYS A 290 12.35 -2.68 -5.13
CA LYS A 290 13.32 -2.79 -4.04
C LYS A 290 12.67 -3.01 -2.68
N PHE A 291 11.37 -3.32 -2.63
CA PHE A 291 10.59 -3.42 -1.39
C PHE A 291 11.32 -4.21 -0.28
N ARG A 292 11.95 -5.33 -0.61
CA ARG A 292 12.70 -6.17 0.33
C ARG A 292 13.97 -5.54 0.88
N GLU A 293 14.62 -4.66 0.10
CA GLU A 293 15.82 -3.93 0.56
C GLU A 293 15.49 -3.00 1.74
N TYR A 294 14.24 -2.55 1.85
CA TYR A 294 13.75 -1.73 2.95
C TYR A 294 13.36 -2.51 4.21
N LYS A 295 13.37 -3.86 4.16
CA LYS A 295 12.97 -4.73 5.27
C LYS A 295 11.58 -4.39 5.82
N LEU A 296 10.65 -4.17 4.90
CA LEU A 296 9.26 -3.85 5.17
C LEU A 296 8.38 -5.09 5.07
N SER A 297 7.40 -5.18 5.97
CA SER A 297 6.20 -5.97 5.74
C SER A 297 5.11 -5.11 5.11
N LEU A 298 4.12 -5.72 4.44
CA LEU A 298 2.98 -4.99 3.88
C LEU A 298 2.21 -4.22 4.97
N TYR A 299 2.13 -4.78 6.17
CA TYR A 299 1.54 -4.07 7.32
C TYR A 299 2.32 -2.80 7.65
N THR A 300 3.65 -2.88 7.75
CA THR A 300 4.50 -1.72 8.06
C THR A 300 4.37 -0.63 6.99
N LEU A 301 4.30 -1.02 5.71
CA LEU A 301 4.08 -0.09 4.60
C LEU A 301 2.73 0.66 4.75
N ASN A 302 1.64 -0.03 5.09
CA ASN A 302 0.33 0.60 5.29
C ASN A 302 0.33 1.53 6.51
N GLU A 303 0.99 1.13 7.59
CA GLU A 303 1.14 1.93 8.80
C GLU A 303 2.00 3.18 8.57
N MET A 304 2.94 3.15 7.63
CA MET A 304 3.69 4.34 7.19
C MET A 304 2.80 5.33 6.46
N ALA A 305 1.97 4.85 5.52
CA ALA A 305 1.01 5.71 4.82
C ALA A 305 0.03 6.35 5.80
N ASP A 306 -0.49 5.57 6.76
CA ASP A 306 -1.32 6.11 7.84
C ASP A 306 -0.60 7.19 8.65
N ALA A 307 0.61 6.91 9.12
CA ALA A 307 1.38 7.86 9.91
C ALA A 307 1.62 9.18 9.15
N PHE A 308 1.91 9.13 7.85
CA PHE A 308 2.08 10.31 7.01
C PHE A 308 0.76 11.08 6.85
N ILE A 309 -0.29 10.39 6.37
CA ILE A 309 -1.57 11.00 6.00
C ILE A 309 -2.27 11.57 7.24
N LYS A 310 -2.31 10.81 8.34
CA LYS A 310 -2.85 11.26 9.62
C LYS A 310 -2.11 12.50 10.12
N THR A 311 -0.78 12.56 9.97
CA THR A 311 -0.01 13.73 10.40
C THR A 311 -0.39 14.98 9.59
N ALA A 312 -0.62 14.86 8.28
CA ALA A 312 -1.14 15.97 7.47
C ALA A 312 -2.51 16.45 7.99
N ILE A 313 -3.42 15.51 8.28
CA ILE A 313 -4.76 15.78 8.81
C ILE A 313 -4.71 16.48 10.18
N ASP A 314 -3.89 15.98 11.10
CA ASP A 314 -3.73 16.55 12.44
C ASP A 314 -3.20 18.00 12.41
N HIS A 315 -2.59 18.43 11.31
CA HIS A 315 -2.09 19.79 11.10
C HIS A 315 -2.99 20.64 10.19
N GLY A 316 -4.23 20.20 9.94
CA GLY A 316 -5.25 20.99 9.24
C GLY A 316 -5.22 20.88 7.71
N TYR A 317 -4.45 19.94 7.14
CA TYR A 317 -4.46 19.65 5.72
C TYR A 317 -5.35 18.44 5.40
N GLN A 318 -5.72 18.26 4.13
CA GLN A 318 -6.24 16.98 3.64
C GLN A 318 -5.05 16.06 3.30
N GLY A 319 -5.24 14.75 3.39
CA GLY A 319 -4.22 13.77 3.00
C GLY A 319 -4.79 12.68 2.08
N MET A 320 -3.92 12.08 1.27
CA MET A 320 -4.28 11.12 0.23
C MET A 320 -3.17 10.10 0.01
N LEU A 321 -3.54 8.87 -0.36
CA LEU A 321 -2.60 7.85 -0.80
C LEU A 321 -2.46 7.91 -2.32
N TYR A 322 -1.25 8.04 -2.83
CA TYR A 322 -0.97 7.86 -4.26
C TYR A 322 -0.33 6.48 -4.49
N SER A 323 -0.80 5.77 -5.52
CA SER A 323 -0.16 4.54 -6.00
C SER A 323 -0.77 4.06 -7.32
N SER A 324 -0.02 3.25 -8.08
CA SER A 324 -0.57 2.58 -9.25
C SER A 324 -1.56 1.46 -8.89
N LYS A 325 -2.47 1.14 -9.82
CA LYS A 325 -3.47 0.07 -9.69
C LYS A 325 -2.88 -1.22 -9.17
N THR A 326 -1.78 -1.67 -9.79
CA THR A 326 -1.13 -2.95 -9.44
C THR A 326 -0.75 -2.97 -7.96
N TYR A 327 -0.16 -1.90 -7.44
CA TYR A 327 0.24 -1.87 -6.03
C TYR A 327 -0.94 -1.59 -5.10
N LEU A 328 -1.96 -0.83 -5.54
CA LEU A 328 -3.21 -0.65 -4.79
C LEU A 328 -3.97 -1.95 -4.55
N GLU A 329 -3.92 -2.89 -5.48
CA GLU A 329 -4.59 -4.19 -5.33
C GLU A 329 -3.80 -5.20 -4.50
N ASN A 330 -2.48 -4.99 -4.33
CA ASN A 330 -1.60 -6.04 -3.82
C ASN A 330 -0.76 -5.65 -2.60
N PHE A 331 -0.46 -4.36 -2.42
CA PHE A 331 0.36 -3.85 -1.30
C PHE A 331 -0.46 -3.01 -0.32
N TRP A 332 -1.46 -2.29 -0.81
CA TRP A 332 -2.23 -1.35 -0.02
C TRP A 332 -3.55 -1.99 0.45
N GLN A 333 -3.72 -2.05 1.77
CA GLN A 333 -5.00 -2.42 2.39
C GLN A 333 -5.87 -1.19 2.64
N ASN A 334 -5.25 -0.01 2.81
CA ASN A 334 -5.92 1.27 3.06
C ASN A 334 -7.04 1.20 4.11
N ARG A 335 -6.75 0.58 5.26
CA ARG A 335 -7.74 0.25 6.32
C ARG A 335 -8.51 1.45 6.89
N TYR A 336 -7.97 2.65 6.71
CA TYR A 336 -8.55 3.90 7.20
C TYR A 336 -9.35 4.64 6.12
N ASP A 337 -9.57 4.00 4.95
CA ASP A 337 -10.34 4.55 3.83
C ASP A 337 -9.87 5.95 3.40
N TYR A 338 -8.56 6.19 3.41
CA TYR A 338 -8.02 7.47 2.93
C TYR A 338 -8.36 7.66 1.44
N PRO A 339 -8.59 8.91 0.99
CA PRO A 339 -8.71 9.21 -0.43
C PRO A 339 -7.54 8.62 -1.20
N VAL A 340 -7.82 8.09 -2.40
CA VAL A 340 -6.81 7.49 -3.27
C VAL A 340 -6.66 8.33 -4.54
N TRP A 341 -5.40 8.61 -4.88
CA TRP A 341 -4.98 9.04 -6.21
C TRP A 341 -4.42 7.82 -6.96
N LEU A 342 -5.25 7.26 -7.84
CA LEU A 342 -4.98 6.05 -8.60
C LEU A 342 -4.16 6.37 -9.85
N ALA A 343 -3.00 5.75 -10.03
CA ALA A 343 -2.34 5.70 -11.33
C ALA A 343 -2.74 4.45 -12.12
N HIS A 344 -3.38 4.65 -13.28
CA HIS A 344 -3.74 3.55 -14.17
C HIS A 344 -3.92 4.04 -15.61
N TYR A 345 -2.89 3.82 -16.44
CA TYR A 345 -2.81 4.42 -17.78
C TYR A 345 -3.68 3.69 -18.82
N THR A 346 -4.98 3.93 -18.77
CA THR A 346 -6.01 3.31 -19.62
C THR A 346 -7.16 4.29 -19.89
N SER A 347 -8.03 4.01 -20.86
CA SER A 347 -9.24 4.80 -21.10
C SER A 347 -10.40 4.43 -20.17
N LYS A 348 -10.33 3.25 -19.53
CA LYS A 348 -11.30 2.82 -18.52
C LYS A 348 -10.61 1.99 -17.47
N SER A 349 -10.57 2.48 -16.24
CA SER A 349 -10.01 1.73 -15.12
C SER A 349 -10.92 0.54 -14.76
N ASN A 350 -10.31 -0.62 -14.50
CA ASN A 350 -10.95 -1.78 -13.87
C ASN A 350 -10.51 -1.96 -12.42
N TYR A 351 -10.00 -0.89 -11.78
CA TYR A 351 -9.78 -0.89 -10.34
C TYR A 351 -11.12 -0.83 -9.61
N GLU A 352 -11.34 -1.75 -8.69
CA GLU A 352 -12.62 -1.89 -7.96
C GLU A 352 -12.66 -1.04 -6.68
N GLY A 353 -11.50 -0.60 -6.18
CA GLY A 353 -11.41 0.27 -5.01
C GLY A 353 -11.89 1.69 -5.30
N LYS A 354 -12.23 2.42 -4.24
CA LYS A 354 -12.60 3.83 -4.33
C LYS A 354 -11.37 4.69 -4.60
N TYR A 355 -11.54 5.73 -5.42
CA TYR A 355 -10.51 6.74 -5.66
C TYR A 355 -11.14 8.11 -5.86
N LEU A 356 -10.44 9.13 -5.37
CA LEU A 356 -10.80 10.53 -5.52
C LEU A 356 -10.26 11.08 -6.85
N MET A 357 -9.05 10.65 -7.23
CA MET A 357 -8.34 11.12 -8.40
C MET A 357 -7.79 9.94 -9.20
N TRP A 358 -7.79 10.07 -10.52
CA TRP A 358 -7.26 9.08 -11.45
C TRP A 358 -6.27 9.71 -12.42
N GLN A 359 -5.01 9.32 -12.31
CA GLN A 359 -3.97 9.59 -13.31
C GLN A 359 -4.11 8.59 -14.45
N LEU A 360 -4.71 9.04 -15.55
CA LEU A 360 -5.02 8.18 -16.71
C LEU A 360 -3.90 8.15 -17.77
N SER A 361 -2.92 9.04 -17.67
CA SER A 361 -1.82 9.12 -18.64
C SER A 361 -0.59 9.76 -18.01
N ASN A 362 0.58 9.25 -18.37
CA ASN A 362 1.88 9.87 -18.09
C ASN A 362 2.56 10.48 -19.34
N ASN A 363 1.83 10.49 -20.46
CA ASN A 363 2.31 10.98 -21.74
C ASN A 363 1.28 11.91 -22.36
N GLY A 364 0.80 12.85 -21.55
CA GLY A 364 -0.14 13.88 -21.95
C GLY A 364 0.53 15.08 -22.61
N LYS A 365 -0.29 15.92 -23.23
CA LYS A 365 0.13 17.20 -23.80
C LYS A 365 -0.92 18.27 -23.53
N ILE A 366 -0.46 19.43 -23.06
CA ILE A 366 -1.29 20.59 -22.72
C ILE A 366 -0.55 21.89 -23.09
N PRO A 367 -1.24 22.92 -23.62
CA PRO A 367 -0.67 24.25 -23.74
C PRO A 367 -0.05 24.74 -22.42
N GLY A 368 1.08 25.44 -22.53
CA GLY A 368 1.84 25.96 -21.38
C GLY A 368 2.95 25.04 -20.85
N ILE A 369 3.04 23.78 -21.32
CA ILE A 369 4.10 22.83 -20.93
C ILE A 369 4.82 22.30 -22.17
N ASN A 370 6.16 22.37 -22.15
CA ASN A 370 7.00 21.81 -23.19
C ASN A 370 7.40 20.37 -22.83
N GLY A 371 6.67 19.40 -23.37
CA GLY A 371 6.97 17.97 -23.20
C GLY A 371 5.82 17.20 -22.55
N PRO A 372 6.06 15.93 -22.20
CA PRO A 372 5.05 15.08 -21.57
C PRO A 372 4.62 15.61 -20.20
N VAL A 373 3.33 15.51 -19.92
CA VAL A 373 2.76 15.78 -18.60
C VAL A 373 1.74 14.71 -18.22
N ASP A 374 1.62 14.45 -16.93
CA ASP A 374 0.66 13.52 -16.39
C ASP A 374 -0.73 14.17 -16.36
N ILE A 375 -1.77 13.44 -16.79
CA ILE A 375 -3.16 13.93 -16.88
C ILE A 375 -4.01 13.21 -15.86
N ASN A 376 -4.81 13.99 -15.14
CA ASN A 376 -5.64 13.54 -14.03
C ASN A 376 -7.12 13.94 -14.20
N ILE A 377 -8.01 13.05 -13.75
CA ILE A 377 -9.42 13.34 -13.51
C ILE A 377 -9.67 13.22 -12.01
N MET A 378 -10.32 14.22 -11.41
CA MET A 378 -10.75 14.20 -10.02
C MET A 378 -12.28 14.17 -9.95
N TYR A 379 -12.83 13.32 -9.10
CA TYR A 379 -14.27 13.11 -8.93
C TYR A 379 -14.77 13.86 -7.68
N LEU A 380 -15.89 14.58 -7.78
CA LEU A 380 -16.40 15.44 -6.71
C LEU A 380 -17.37 14.72 -5.77
N ASP A 381 -18.06 13.69 -6.27
CA ASP A 381 -19.01 12.86 -5.53
C ASP A 381 -18.67 11.37 -5.78
N ASN A 382 -17.86 10.76 -4.92
CA ASN A 382 -17.55 9.32 -4.97
C ASN A 382 -17.72 8.64 -3.61
#